data_AF-A0A2V8W485-F1
#
_entry.id   AF-A0A2V8W485-F1
#
_cell.length_a   1.000
_cell.length_b   1.000
_cell.length_c   1.000
_cell.angle_alpha   90.00
_cell.angle_beta   90.00
_cell.angle_gamma   90.00
#
_symmetry.space_group_name_H-M   'P 1'
#
loop_
_entity.id
_entity.type
_entity.pdbx_description
1 polymer ?
#
loop_
_entity_poly.entity_id
_entity_poly.type
_entity_poly.pdbx_seq_one_letter_code
_entity_poly.pdbx_strand_id
1 'polypeptide(L)' 'MLRVVLDTNVVVSGLLHQKGAPAAILDAATSKQFRCYISEFLLDEYREVLTRDYLGLDQSNGSAGSR' A
#
# COMPACT_ATOMS: atom_id res chain seq x y z
N MET A 1 -6.53 -17.79 9.55
CA MET A 1 -6.42 -16.38 9.09
C MET A 1 -5.58 -16.33 7.84
N LEU A 2 -6.09 -15.72 6.77
CA LEU A 2 -5.39 -15.62 5.49
C LEU A 2 -4.14 -14.74 5.63
N ARG A 3 -3.02 -15.21 5.06
CA ARG A 3 -1.73 -14.49 5.02
C ARG A 3 -1.50 -14.02 3.60
N VAL A 4 -1.31 -12.73 3.40
CA VAL A 4 -1.28 -12.13 2.06
C VAL A 4 -0.06 -11.22 1.94
N VAL A 5 0.63 -11.32 0.82
CA VAL A 5 1.55 -10.28 0.34
C VAL A 5 0.81 -9.55 -0.77
N LEU A 6 0.67 -8.24 -0.64
CA LEU A 6 0.08 -7.43 -1.70
C LEU A 6 1.17 -7.10 -2.73
N ASP A 7 0.80 -7.16 -3.99
CA ASP A 7 1.66 -6.68 -5.08
C ASP A 7 1.69 -5.15 -5.07
N THR A 8 2.82 -4.56 -5.48
CA THR A 8 2.99 -3.11 -5.61
C THR A 8 1.91 -2.50 -6.50
N ASN A 9 1.56 -3.14 -7.61
CA ASN A 9 0.55 -2.64 -8.54
C ASN A 9 -0.85 -2.59 -7.92
N VAL A 10 -1.18 -3.54 -7.03
CA VAL A 10 -2.48 -3.54 -6.33
C VAL A 10 -2.56 -2.35 -5.39
N VAL A 11 -1.49 -2.07 -4.65
CA VAL A 11 -1.46 -0.94 -3.72
C VAL A 11 -1.46 0.39 -4.47
N VAL A 12 -0.61 0.55 -5.48
CA VAL A 12 -0.57 1.76 -6.32
C VAL A 12 -1.94 2.00 -6.97
N SER A 13 -2.53 0.98 -7.59
CA SER A 13 -3.84 1.12 -8.23
C SER A 13 -4.94 1.46 -7.23
N GLY A 14 -4.91 0.88 -6.03
CA GLY A 14 -5.89 1.17 -4.98
C GLY A 14 -5.72 2.58 -4.37
N LEU A 15 -4.50 3.12 -4.34
CA LEU A 15 -4.26 4.50 -3.90
C LEU A 15 -4.64 5.53 -4.97
N LEU A 16 -4.42 5.23 -6.25
CA LEU A 16 -4.79 6.10 -7.37
C LEU A 16 -6.30 6.09 -7.67
N HIS A 17 -6.97 4.98 -7.41
CA HIS A 17 -8.37 4.79 -7.77
C HIS A 17 -9.20 4.40 -6.55
N GLN A 18 -10.15 5.24 -6.17
CA GLN A 18 -11.04 5.02 -5.02
C GLN A 18 -12.12 3.95 -5.25
N LYS A 19 -12.08 3.22 -6.38
CA LYS A 19 -13.09 2.22 -6.77
C LYS A 19 -12.45 1.03 -7.46
N GLY A 20 -13.14 -0.11 -7.44
CA GLY A 20 -12.71 -1.35 -8.10
C GLY A 20 -12.01 -2.31 -7.14
N ALA A 21 -11.56 -3.44 -7.69
CA ALA A 21 -10.96 -4.51 -6.90
C ALA A 21 -9.72 -4.07 -6.08
N PRO A 22 -8.78 -3.26 -6.61
CA PRO A 22 -7.63 -2.79 -5.83
C PRO A 22 -8.02 -1.95 -4.60
N ALA A 23 -8.99 -1.04 -4.75
CA ALA A 23 -9.52 -0.25 -3.64
C ALA A 23 -10.16 -1.13 -2.57
N ALA A 24 -11.00 -2.09 -2.98
CA ALA A 24 -11.64 -3.03 -2.06
C ALA A 24 -10.61 -3.93 -1.32
N ILE A 25 -9.51 -4.28 -1.97
CA ILE A 25 -8.41 -5.02 -1.33
C ILE A 25 -7.72 -4.16 -0.26
N LEU A 26 -7.50 -2.87 -0.53
CA LEU A 26 -6.95 -1.94 0.47
C LEU A 26 -7.90 -1.75 1.66
N ASP A 27 -9.21 -1.61 1.40
CA ASP A 27 -10.23 -1.51 2.46
C ASP A 27 -10.25 -2.78 3.34
N ALA A 28 -10.15 -3.95 2.73
CA ALA A 28 -10.08 -5.22 3.45
C ALA A 28 -8.80 -5.37 4.27
N ALA A 29 -7.66 -4.88 3.74
CA ALA A 29 -6.38 -4.85 4.44
C ALA A 29 -6.42 -3.92 5.67
N THR A 30 -6.92 -2.70 5.51
CA THR A 30 -7.04 -1.71 6.60
C THR A 30 -8.06 -2.14 7.65
N SER A 31 -9.12 -2.83 7.23
CA SER A 31 -10.12 -3.47 8.11
C SER A 31 -9.62 -4.77 8.75
N LYS A 32 -8.36 -5.17 8.52
CA LYS A 32 -7.74 -6.38 9.09
C LYS A 32 -8.48 -7.69 8.77
N GLN A 33 -9.13 -7.78 7.61
CA GLN A 33 -9.83 -9.00 7.16
C GLN A 33 -8.84 -10.14 6.81
N PHE A 34 -7.58 -9.79 6.54
CA PHE A 34 -6.46 -10.71 6.40
C PHE A 34 -5.20 -10.08 7.01
N ARG A 35 -4.16 -10.92 7.21
CA ARG A 35 -2.87 -10.44 7.70
C ARG A 35 -1.94 -10.17 6.53
N CYS A 36 -1.59 -8.90 6.33
CA CYS A 36 -0.57 -8.47 5.38
C CYS A 36 0.84 -8.82 5.88
N TYR A 37 1.69 -9.25 4.96
CA TYR A 37 3.12 -9.44 5.14
C TYR A 37 3.87 -8.70 4.04
N ILE A 38 5.08 -8.27 4.35
CA ILE A 38 6.00 -7.62 3.42
C ILE A 38 7.42 -8.09 3.78
N SER A 39 8.29 -8.23 2.78
CA SER A 39 9.72 -8.42 2.98
C SER A 39 10.45 -7.08 2.89
N GLU A 40 11.67 -6.97 3.41
CA GLU A 40 12.47 -5.73 3.25
C GLU A 40 12.68 -5.37 1.79
N PHE A 41 12.96 -6.36 0.93
CA PHE A 41 13.10 -6.16 -0.52
C PHE A 41 11.85 -5.52 -1.14
N LEU A 42 10.67 -6.03 -0.82
CA LEU A 42 9.42 -5.43 -1.32
C LEU A 42 9.24 -4.03 -0.72
N LEU A 43 9.53 -3.83 0.56
CA LEU A 43 9.39 -2.53 1.20
C LEU A 43 10.24 -1.44 0.51
N ASP A 44 11.43 -1.78 0.03
CA ASP A 44 12.27 -0.86 -0.73
C ASP A 44 11.69 -0.55 -2.12
N GLU A 45 11.17 -1.57 -2.82
CA GLU A 45 10.44 -1.37 -4.09
C GLU A 45 9.21 -0.46 -3.89
N TYR A 46 8.44 -0.68 -2.82
CA TYR A 46 7.29 0.15 -2.46
C TYR A 46 7.68 1.61 -2.28
N ARG A 47 8.79 1.88 -1.57
CA ARG A 47 9.31 3.24 -1.40
C ARG A 47 9.71 3.87 -2.73
N GLU A 48 10.41 3.12 -3.58
CA GLU A 48 10.81 3.62 -4.90
C GLU A 48 9.60 3.92 -5.78
N VAL A 49 8.59 3.04 -5.80
CA VAL A 49 7.42 3.20 -6.67
C VAL A 49 6.50 4.30 -6.17
N LEU A 50 6.14 4.32 -4.88
CA LEU A 50 5.18 5.28 -4.33
C LEU A 50 5.70 6.72 -4.29
N THR A 51 7.02 6.92 -4.35
CA THR A 51 7.64 8.25 -4.38
C THR A 51 7.73 8.87 -5.77
N ARG A 52 7.32 8.16 -6.83
CA ARG A 52 7.38 8.66 -8.20
C ARG A 52 6.39 9.81 -8.42
N ASP A 53 6.92 10.98 -8.78
CA ASP A 53 6.14 12.21 -8.96
C ASP A 53 4.93 12.08 -9.91
N TYR A 54 5.05 11.26 -10.96
CA TYR A 54 3.97 11.08 -11.94
C TYR A 54 2.72 10.38 -11.35
N LEU A 55 2.85 9.73 -10.20
CA LEU A 55 1.71 9.13 -9.50
C LEU A 55 0.85 10.18 -8.79
N GLY A 56 1.37 11.39 -8.57
CA GLY A 56 0.62 12.47 -7.91
C GLY A 56 0.14 12.12 -6.48
N LEU A 57 0.81 11.18 -5.82
CA LEU A 57 0.50 10.80 -4.45
C LEU A 57 1.05 11.85 -3.48
N ASP A 58 0.21 12.32 -2.56
CA ASP A 58 0.65 13.25 -1.53
C ASP A 58 1.54 12.53 -0.51
N GLN A 59 2.79 12.97 -0.40
CA GLN A 59 3.80 12.39 0.48
C GLN A 59 3.84 13.05 1.87
N SER A 60 2.87 13.93 2.17
CA SER A 60 2.87 14.77 3.36
C SER A 60 2.64 14.05 4.71
N ASN A 61 2.34 12.75 4.72
CA ASN A 61 2.11 11.98 5.95
C ASN A 61 3.01 10.74 6.06
N GLY A 62 4.26 10.99 6.46
CA GLY A 62 5.23 9.97 6.86
C GLY A 62 5.92 10.29 8.19
N SER A 63 5.24 10.97 9.12
CA SER A 63 5.73 11.06 10.51
C SER A 63 5.50 9.71 11.21
N ALA A 64 6.41 8.77 10.96
CA ALA A 64 6.65 7.67 11.88
C ALA A 64 6.76 8.27 13.29
N GLY A 65 5.81 7.91 14.16
CA GLY A 65 5.75 8.42 15.52
C GLY A 65 7.10 8.25 16.21
N SER A 66 7.73 9.37 16.53
CA SER A 66 8.61 9.46 17.68
C SER A 66 7.74 9.23 18.91
N ARG A 67 7.83 8.03 19.50
CA ARG A 67 7.64 7.71 20.93
C ARG A 67 7.87 6.22 21.19
#